data_AF-G3B3T7-F1
#
_entry.id   AF-G3B3T7-F1
#
_cell.length_a   1.000
_cell.length_b   1.000
_cell.length_c   1.000
_cell.angle_alpha   90.00
_cell.angle_beta   90.00
_cell.angle_gamma   90.00
#
_symmetry.space_group_name_H-M   'P 1'
#
loop_
_entity.id
_entity.type
_entity.pdbx_description
1 polymer ?
#
loop_
_entity_poly.entity_id
_entity_poly.type
_entity_poly.pdbx_seq_one_letter_code
_entity_poly.pdbx_strand_id
1 'polypeptide(L)'
;MLTQLSPVILDRVLEYVDPTSLVNLACTNYQFYSPCLAKLYREIVVFSTCSLVPKTHRKLSFNDKTVICGLSQCHDTVKNLKMVEVRLSALNSALSINSDLPNLVKKVSVFDTFNQAVDNEIVQLLGKISANVYVENDKLRKYLKSKISFNSIIVDHVSDFKDIDELDIRTGHCEQKQLFFSKKRSYVIQNPSFFSYLKKNSLKIFPTSINIDRNTELSVIDMQHLKNLEVSLDPHTNLDFITKSIDLYRLQKLSIVQPDLYDHNRNEKTDLKLIEWLSLHANEFRSLSYLSISYNPPLTGQIVDEFEGNYLKKIEVLETLVNVINTLATPKINLVLPNYLEVLSCYEQPMNNLMWNGCKCGYCSVWLEKLDDFVNFHKYFDESSNYWKDLNNAITLNSLAQNYRCRYLARNNFDMCGSVRFQNWDFHTNHFAPIQFQCCSLQTVYESEYNDGREIYFDTSSTQAPCQYRQLFIHLDICMVHYLQGIVNKLVRLDRGNAESFEITDGDINDGDEPINLQNLYVSGFRFAFDKEMNGTNFYESYYD
;
A
#
# COMPACT_ATOMS: atom_id res chain seq x y z
N MET A 1 27.25 -17.01 21.68
CA MET A 1 25.82 -17.37 21.81
C MET A 1 25.16 -17.53 20.44
N LEU A 2 25.14 -16.52 19.55
CA LEU A 2 24.57 -16.67 18.19
C LEU A 2 25.29 -17.71 17.31
N THR A 3 26.61 -17.83 17.42
CA THR A 3 27.43 -18.82 16.67
C THR A 3 27.21 -20.27 17.11
N GLN A 4 26.47 -20.50 18.19
CA GLN A 4 26.15 -21.84 18.72
C GLN A 4 24.75 -22.29 18.31
N LEU A 5 23.97 -21.43 17.64
CA LEU A 5 22.63 -21.76 17.16
C LEU A 5 22.72 -22.67 15.94
N SER A 6 21.73 -23.55 15.77
CA SER A 6 21.62 -24.32 14.54
C SER A 6 21.31 -23.38 13.36
N PRO A 7 21.70 -23.71 12.12
CA PRO A 7 21.44 -22.86 10.95
C PRO A 7 19.97 -22.47 10.79
N VAL A 8 19.05 -23.40 11.09
CA VAL A 8 17.59 -23.17 11.00
C VAL A 8 17.12 -22.14 12.03
N ILE A 9 17.66 -22.18 13.25
CA ILE A 9 17.30 -21.21 14.30
C ILE A 9 17.94 -19.87 13.98
N LEU A 10 19.19 -19.87 13.52
CA LEU A 10 19.89 -18.67 13.11
C LEU A 10 19.14 -17.95 11.99
N ASP A 11 18.71 -18.65 10.93
CA ASP A 11 17.94 -18.05 9.84
C ASP A 11 16.64 -17.41 10.35
N ARG A 12 15.91 -18.10 11.25
CA ARG A 12 14.70 -17.53 11.88
C ARG A 12 15.00 -16.31 12.72
N VAL A 13 16.11 -16.28 13.46
CA VAL A 13 16.51 -15.11 14.24
C VAL A 13 16.87 -13.96 13.31
N LEU A 14 17.60 -14.23 12.23
CA LEU A 14 17.99 -13.24 11.25
C LEU A 14 16.78 -12.62 10.56
N GLU A 15 15.63 -13.30 10.45
CA GLU A 15 14.37 -12.71 9.96
C GLU A 15 13.93 -11.47 10.76
N TYR A 16 14.28 -11.38 12.04
CA TYR A 16 13.92 -10.25 12.91
C TYR A 16 14.95 -9.11 12.92
N VAL A 17 16.08 -9.29 12.25
CA VAL A 17 17.17 -8.31 12.25
C VAL A 17 17.00 -7.33 11.08
N ASP A 18 17.09 -6.03 11.37
CA ASP A 18 17.02 -4.96 10.37
C ASP A 18 18.24 -4.97 9.42
N PRO A 19 18.13 -4.40 8.20
CA PRO A 19 19.22 -4.41 7.22
C PRO A 19 20.55 -3.83 7.71
N THR A 20 20.53 -2.78 8.53
CA THR A 20 21.78 -2.16 9.04
C THR A 20 22.46 -3.09 10.02
N SER A 21 21.69 -3.70 10.92
CA SER A 21 22.20 -4.68 11.86
C SER A 21 22.65 -5.97 11.17
N LEU A 22 22.02 -6.39 10.07
CA LEU A 22 22.49 -7.50 9.23
C LEU A 22 23.85 -7.19 8.60
N VAL A 23 24.05 -5.98 8.07
CA VAL A 23 25.36 -5.56 7.54
C VAL A 23 26.41 -5.58 8.65
N ASN A 24 26.11 -4.99 9.80
CA ASN A 24 27.03 -5.00 10.94
C ASN A 24 27.37 -6.42 11.38
N LEU A 25 26.37 -7.30 11.48
CA LEU A 25 26.56 -8.70 11.86
C LEU A 25 27.42 -9.46 10.83
N ALA A 26 27.17 -9.25 9.53
CA ALA A 26 27.99 -9.80 8.45
C ALA A 26 29.46 -9.36 8.53
N CYS A 27 29.70 -8.12 8.96
CA CYS A 27 31.06 -7.58 9.15
C CYS A 27 31.75 -8.09 10.43
N THR A 28 31.00 -8.53 11.44
CA THR A 28 31.58 -8.98 12.72
C THR A 28 32.19 -10.38 12.66
N ASN A 29 31.61 -11.31 11.88
CA ASN A 29 32.07 -12.69 11.81
C ASN A 29 31.69 -13.32 10.46
N TYR A 30 32.66 -13.98 9.83
CA TYR A 30 32.49 -14.66 8.54
C TYR A 30 31.36 -15.71 8.55
N GLN A 31 31.08 -16.35 9.70
CA GLN A 31 29.96 -17.31 9.81
C GLN A 31 28.60 -16.66 9.55
N PHE A 32 28.45 -15.36 9.83
CA PHE A 32 27.22 -14.62 9.58
C PHE A 32 27.20 -13.96 8.19
N TYR A 33 28.34 -13.92 7.50
CA TYR A 33 28.46 -13.27 6.20
C TYR A 33 27.46 -13.83 5.18
N SER A 34 27.49 -15.14 4.94
CA SER A 34 26.62 -15.77 3.93
C SER A 34 25.14 -15.71 4.30
N PRO A 35 24.70 -16.03 5.54
CA PRO A 35 23.28 -15.92 5.93
C PRO A 35 22.74 -14.49 5.86
N CYS A 36 23.52 -13.50 6.31
CA CYS A 36 23.09 -12.10 6.28
C CYS A 36 23.00 -11.57 4.84
N LEU A 37 23.97 -11.88 3.99
CA LEU A 37 23.91 -11.53 2.57
C LEU A 37 22.74 -12.19 1.86
N ALA A 38 22.46 -13.46 2.17
CA ALA A 38 21.32 -14.18 1.60
C ALA A 38 20.00 -13.46 1.92
N LYS A 39 19.86 -12.88 3.12
CA LYS A 39 18.69 -12.08 3.48
C LYS A 39 18.69 -10.72 2.77
N LEU A 40 19.80 -9.98 2.80
CA LEU A 40 19.90 -8.64 2.22
C LEU A 40 19.62 -8.63 0.70
N TYR A 41 20.21 -9.56 -0.05
CA TYR A 41 20.12 -9.61 -1.51
C TYR A 41 18.94 -10.43 -2.04
N ARG A 42 18.13 -11.05 -1.15
CA ARG A 42 17.02 -11.93 -1.53
C ARG A 42 16.04 -11.28 -2.50
N GLU A 43 15.64 -10.04 -2.20
CA GLU A 43 14.68 -9.26 -2.98
C GLU A 43 15.24 -7.86 -3.22
N ILE A 44 15.39 -7.50 -4.50
CA ILE A 44 15.84 -6.19 -4.95
C ILE A 44 14.65 -5.43 -5.53
N VAL A 45 14.52 -4.17 -5.15
CA VAL A 45 13.44 -3.28 -5.59
C VAL A 45 14.06 -2.02 -6.17
N VAL A 46 13.72 -1.67 -7.41
CA VAL A 46 14.22 -0.51 -8.14
C VAL A 46 13.05 0.43 -8.43
N PHE A 47 13.18 1.70 -8.07
CA PHE A 47 12.23 2.76 -8.43
C PHE A 47 12.91 4.13 -8.50
N SER A 48 12.25 5.09 -9.10
CA SER A 48 12.83 6.42 -9.35
C SER A 48 12.79 7.32 -8.12
N THR A 49 11.71 7.31 -7.35
CA THR A 49 11.56 8.15 -6.15
C THR A 49 12.37 7.61 -4.98
N CYS A 50 12.62 8.41 -3.94
CA CYS A 50 13.31 7.94 -2.74
C CYS A 50 12.40 7.01 -1.93
N SER A 51 12.97 6.00 -1.25
CA SER A 51 12.25 5.36 -0.15
C SER A 51 12.12 6.37 0.97
N LEU A 52 10.95 6.44 1.60
CA LEU A 52 10.88 6.99 2.94
C LEU A 52 11.84 6.17 3.82
N VAL A 53 12.43 6.81 4.82
CA VAL A 53 13.27 6.18 5.86
C VAL A 53 12.66 6.54 7.21
N PRO A 54 12.50 5.59 8.16
CA PRO A 54 11.89 5.90 9.45
C PRO A 54 12.81 6.85 10.21
N LYS A 55 12.23 7.83 10.91
CA LYS A 55 12.99 8.76 11.76
C LYS A 55 13.13 8.25 13.21
N THR A 56 12.51 7.11 13.54
CA THR A 56 12.46 6.59 14.92
C THR A 56 13.80 6.00 15.37
N HIS A 57 14.09 6.15 16.67
CA HIS A 57 15.30 5.61 17.31
C HIS A 57 15.19 4.12 17.64
N ARG A 58 13.97 3.60 17.73
CA ARG A 58 13.66 2.20 18.05
C ARG A 58 13.52 1.45 16.72
N LYS A 59 14.39 0.45 16.53
CA LYS A 59 14.68 -0.17 15.23
C LYS A 59 13.69 -1.28 14.87
N LEU A 60 12.39 -1.00 14.84
CA LEU A 60 11.45 -1.97 14.26
C LEU A 60 11.80 -2.16 12.77
N SER A 61 11.92 -3.41 12.29
CA SER A 61 12.33 -3.68 10.91
C SER A 61 11.22 -3.23 9.95
N PHE A 62 11.40 -2.07 9.33
CA PHE A 62 10.43 -1.55 8.39
C PHE A 62 10.72 -1.93 6.92
N ASN A 63 11.87 -2.51 6.60
CA ASN A 63 12.21 -2.94 5.24
C ASN A 63 13.06 -4.22 5.25
N ASP A 64 12.50 -5.33 4.74
CA ASP A 64 13.24 -6.59 4.58
C ASP A 64 13.85 -6.75 3.17
N LYS A 65 13.89 -5.66 2.39
CA LYS A 65 14.25 -5.67 0.96
C LYS A 65 15.35 -4.66 0.69
N THR A 66 16.23 -4.99 -0.26
CA THR A 66 17.21 -4.03 -0.76
C THR A 66 16.56 -3.09 -1.77
N VAL A 67 16.59 -1.80 -1.49
CA VAL A 67 15.95 -0.77 -2.30
C VAL A 67 17.00 0.07 -3.03
N ILE A 68 16.84 0.17 -4.34
CA ILE A 68 17.59 1.08 -5.21
C ILE A 68 16.63 2.18 -5.66
N CYS A 69 16.91 3.38 -5.17
CA CYS A 69 16.06 4.54 -5.34
C CYS A 69 16.86 5.80 -5.69
N GLY A 70 16.15 6.89 -6.01
CA GLY A 70 16.75 8.20 -6.23
C GLY A 70 17.11 8.96 -4.94
N LEU A 71 17.27 10.28 -5.07
CA LEU A 71 17.53 11.23 -4.00
C LEU A 71 16.24 11.59 -3.24
N SER A 72 16.36 11.80 -1.92
CA SER A 72 15.28 12.37 -1.11
C SER A 72 15.00 13.81 -1.55
N GLN A 73 13.72 14.17 -1.69
CA GLN A 73 13.26 15.55 -1.95
C GLN A 73 13.88 16.22 -3.21
N CYS A 74 14.16 15.45 -4.27
CA CYS A 74 14.72 15.98 -5.51
C CYS A 74 13.63 16.23 -6.56
N HIS A 75 13.41 17.49 -6.95
CA HIS A 75 12.52 17.86 -8.07
C HIS A 75 13.20 17.77 -9.44
N ASP A 76 14.54 17.74 -9.46
CA ASP A 76 15.33 17.58 -10.68
C ASP A 76 15.36 16.09 -11.08
N THR A 77 14.52 15.72 -12.04
CA THR A 77 14.38 14.35 -12.52
C THR A 77 15.67 13.79 -13.11
N VAL A 78 16.50 14.64 -13.74
CA VAL A 78 17.76 14.22 -14.36
C VAL A 78 18.77 13.81 -13.30
N LYS A 79 18.98 14.65 -12.27
CA LYS A 79 19.87 14.31 -11.14
C LYS A 79 19.37 13.11 -10.37
N ASN A 80 18.05 13.02 -10.18
CA ASN A 80 17.43 11.91 -9.48
C ASN A 80 17.69 10.57 -10.19
N LEU A 81 17.48 10.51 -11.50
CA LEU A 81 17.76 9.32 -12.32
C LEU A 81 19.25 9.00 -12.39
N LYS A 82 20.13 10.00 -12.37
CA LYS A 82 21.58 9.77 -12.31
C LYS A 82 22.01 9.07 -11.02
N MET A 83 21.35 9.37 -9.90
CA MET A 83 21.60 8.66 -8.64
C MET A 83 21.17 7.19 -8.72
N VAL A 84 20.01 6.90 -9.34
CA VAL A 84 19.55 5.53 -9.58
C VAL A 84 20.56 4.78 -10.44
N GLU A 85 21.04 5.40 -11.53
CA GLU A 85 22.07 4.83 -12.41
C GLU A 85 23.35 4.46 -11.65
N VAL A 86 23.88 5.38 -10.85
CA VAL A 86 25.11 5.15 -10.06
C VAL A 86 24.93 4.00 -9.06
N ARG A 87 23.77 3.94 -8.38
CA ARG A 87 23.47 2.86 -7.42
C ARG A 87 23.32 1.49 -8.11
N LEU A 88 22.69 1.44 -9.28
CA LEU A 88 22.62 0.20 -10.07
C LEU A 88 24.00 -0.22 -10.57
N SER A 89 24.82 0.72 -11.06
CA SER A 89 26.18 0.45 -11.53
C SER A 89 27.06 -0.11 -10.41
N ALA A 90 26.93 0.42 -9.19
CA ALA A 90 27.61 -0.11 -8.01
C ALA A 90 27.16 -1.53 -7.67
N LEU A 91 25.84 -1.82 -7.70
CA LEU A 91 25.32 -3.17 -7.52
C LEU A 91 25.84 -4.13 -8.61
N ASN A 92 25.80 -3.69 -9.87
CA ASN A 92 26.30 -4.46 -11.00
C ASN A 92 27.77 -4.81 -10.83
N SER A 93 28.57 -3.87 -10.33
CA SER A 93 29.98 -4.10 -10.03
C SER A 93 30.15 -5.12 -8.89
N ALA A 94 29.37 -5.00 -7.82
CA ALA A 94 29.40 -5.95 -6.71
C ALA A 94 29.02 -7.39 -7.14
N LEU A 95 27.98 -7.55 -7.95
CA LEU A 95 27.56 -8.84 -8.50
C LEU A 95 28.60 -9.45 -9.46
N SER A 96 29.43 -8.62 -10.10
CA SER A 96 30.53 -9.09 -10.95
C SER A 96 31.77 -9.48 -10.16
N ILE A 97 32.03 -8.84 -9.02
CA ILE A 97 33.18 -9.14 -8.16
C ILE A 97 32.93 -10.41 -7.34
N ASN A 98 31.72 -10.59 -6.82
CA ASN A 98 31.37 -11.73 -5.97
C ASN A 98 30.46 -12.70 -6.73
N SER A 99 31.02 -13.84 -7.13
CA SER A 99 30.34 -14.89 -7.92
C SER A 99 29.14 -15.53 -7.21
N ASP A 100 29.07 -15.44 -5.89
CA ASP A 100 28.02 -16.09 -5.10
C ASP A 100 26.78 -15.21 -4.96
N LEU A 101 26.94 -13.88 -4.98
CA LEU A 101 25.82 -12.93 -4.81
C LEU A 101 24.69 -13.10 -5.83
N PRO A 102 24.95 -13.31 -7.14
CA PRO A 102 23.87 -13.50 -8.11
C PRO A 102 22.92 -14.66 -7.77
N ASN A 103 23.43 -15.72 -7.12
CA ASN A 103 22.62 -16.89 -6.72
C ASN A 103 21.73 -16.63 -5.51
N LEU A 104 22.04 -15.59 -4.72
CA LEU A 104 21.26 -15.17 -3.56
C LEU A 104 20.01 -14.36 -3.97
N VAL A 105 20.07 -13.67 -5.11
CA VAL A 105 18.95 -12.88 -5.62
C VAL A 105 17.85 -13.81 -6.10
N LYS A 106 16.71 -13.80 -5.40
CA LYS A 106 15.53 -14.61 -5.76
C LYS A 106 14.49 -13.81 -6.52
N LYS A 107 14.44 -12.49 -6.30
CA LYS A 107 13.40 -11.64 -6.86
C LYS A 107 13.93 -10.24 -7.16
N VAL A 108 13.55 -9.70 -8.32
CA VAL A 108 13.80 -8.32 -8.71
C VAL A 108 12.49 -7.65 -9.10
N SER A 109 12.31 -6.43 -8.63
CA SER A 109 11.14 -5.59 -8.91
C SER A 109 11.63 -4.28 -9.49
N VAL A 110 11.08 -3.87 -10.63
CA VAL A 110 11.37 -2.58 -11.26
C VAL A 110 10.05 -1.86 -11.47
N PHE A 111 9.99 -0.64 -10.97
CA PHE A 111 8.82 0.22 -11.02
C PHE A 111 9.18 1.58 -11.63
N ASP A 112 8.20 2.31 -12.14
CA ASP A 112 8.35 3.61 -12.82
C ASP A 112 8.94 3.57 -14.24
N THR A 113 9.04 4.75 -14.84
CA THR A 113 9.74 5.01 -16.10
C THR A 113 11.13 5.57 -15.82
N PHE A 114 12.10 5.16 -16.61
CA PHE A 114 13.47 5.66 -16.50
C PHE A 114 13.99 6.17 -17.85
N ASN A 115 15.19 6.74 -17.82
CA ASN A 115 15.93 7.06 -19.02
C ASN A 115 16.73 5.85 -19.51
N GLN A 116 17.25 5.94 -20.74
CA GLN A 116 17.99 4.85 -21.37
C GLN A 116 19.25 4.41 -20.59
N ALA A 117 19.88 5.32 -19.84
CA ALA A 117 21.06 4.99 -19.04
C ALA A 117 20.72 4.02 -17.90
N VAL A 118 19.65 4.32 -17.15
CA VAL A 118 19.14 3.43 -16.11
C VAL A 118 18.61 2.13 -16.69
N ASP A 119 17.89 2.18 -17.82
CA ASP A 119 17.41 0.96 -18.51
C ASP A 119 18.55 0.00 -18.88
N ASN A 120 19.69 0.53 -19.32
CA ASN A 120 20.88 -0.26 -19.64
C ASN A 120 21.50 -0.92 -18.40
N GLU A 121 21.53 -0.23 -17.27
CA GLU A 121 22.00 -0.80 -16.00
C GLU A 121 21.06 -1.89 -15.48
N ILE A 122 19.75 -1.73 -15.67
CA ILE A 122 18.76 -2.78 -15.39
C ILE A 122 18.99 -4.01 -16.28
N VAL A 123 19.28 -3.82 -17.58
CA VAL A 123 19.63 -4.93 -18.48
C VAL A 123 20.85 -5.70 -17.96
N GLN A 124 21.90 -4.99 -17.54
CA GLN A 124 23.10 -5.64 -17.00
C GLN A 124 22.81 -6.40 -15.71
N LEU A 125 21.99 -5.84 -14.81
CA LEU A 125 21.59 -6.49 -13.57
C LEU A 125 20.85 -7.80 -13.85
N LEU A 126 19.84 -7.74 -14.70
CA LEU A 126 18.99 -8.88 -15.04
C LEU A 126 19.76 -9.95 -15.83
N GLY A 127 20.76 -9.56 -16.62
CA GLY A 127 21.62 -10.51 -17.34
C GLY A 127 22.58 -11.30 -16.44
N LYS A 128 22.81 -10.86 -15.20
CA LYS A 128 23.72 -11.53 -14.25
C LYS A 128 23.02 -12.52 -13.31
N ILE A 129 21.70 -12.45 -13.19
CA ILE A 129 20.94 -13.17 -12.16
C ILE A 129 19.94 -14.16 -12.76
N SER A 130 19.61 -15.20 -12.00
CA SER A 130 18.53 -16.14 -12.32
C SER A 130 17.41 -15.99 -11.29
N ALA A 131 16.69 -14.86 -11.37
CA ALA A 131 15.68 -14.44 -10.40
C ALA A 131 14.29 -14.29 -11.03
N ASN A 132 13.24 -14.27 -10.20
CA ASN A 132 11.91 -13.88 -10.63
C ASN A 132 11.87 -12.37 -10.84
N VAL A 133 11.59 -11.93 -12.07
CA VAL A 133 11.64 -10.52 -12.45
C VAL A 133 10.24 -9.97 -12.60
N TYR A 134 10.00 -8.80 -11.99
CA TYR A 134 8.80 -8.02 -12.18
C TYR A 134 9.16 -6.63 -12.67
N VAL A 135 8.54 -6.19 -13.76
CA VAL A 135 8.73 -4.86 -14.34
C VAL A 135 7.36 -4.27 -14.61
N GLU A 136 7.04 -3.14 -13.96
CA GLU A 136 5.73 -2.49 -14.08
C GLU A 136 5.54 -1.78 -15.43
N ASN A 137 6.60 -1.19 -15.98
CA ASN A 137 6.51 -0.38 -17.18
C ASN A 137 6.54 -1.21 -18.48
N ASP A 138 5.51 -1.05 -19.32
CA ASP A 138 5.38 -1.77 -20.60
C ASP A 138 6.53 -1.46 -21.58
N LYS A 139 6.93 -0.18 -21.72
CA LYS A 139 8.02 0.20 -22.64
C LYS A 139 9.33 -0.47 -22.22
N LEU A 140 9.63 -0.46 -20.93
CA LEU A 140 10.81 -1.12 -20.38
C LEU A 140 10.72 -2.65 -20.55
N ARG A 141 9.55 -3.27 -20.30
CA ARG A 141 9.35 -4.70 -20.57
C ARG A 141 9.66 -5.06 -22.02
N LYS A 142 9.15 -4.30 -22.98
CA LYS A 142 9.41 -4.51 -24.42
C LYS A 142 10.89 -4.37 -24.75
N TYR A 143 11.55 -3.35 -24.20
CA TYR A 143 13.00 -3.16 -24.35
C TYR A 143 13.78 -4.36 -23.79
N LEU A 144 13.44 -4.80 -22.57
CA LEU A 144 14.08 -5.92 -21.89
C LEU A 144 13.90 -7.26 -22.62
N LYS A 145 12.69 -7.56 -23.13
CA LYS A 145 12.40 -8.75 -23.93
C LYS A 145 13.29 -8.86 -25.17
N SER A 146 13.72 -7.73 -25.73
CA SER A 146 14.64 -7.72 -26.90
C SER A 146 16.10 -8.00 -26.55
N LYS A 147 16.46 -7.99 -25.26
CA LYS A 147 17.85 -8.04 -24.78
C LYS A 147 18.18 -9.26 -23.92
N ILE A 148 17.19 -9.82 -23.23
CA ILE A 148 17.40 -10.88 -22.22
C ILE A 148 16.32 -11.95 -22.35
N SER A 149 16.71 -13.22 -22.19
CA SER A 149 15.78 -14.34 -22.00
C SER A 149 15.30 -14.38 -20.56
N PHE A 150 13.98 -14.32 -20.36
CA PHE A 150 13.38 -14.39 -19.03
C PHE A 150 12.86 -15.79 -18.72
N ASN A 151 13.01 -16.22 -17.46
CA ASN A 151 12.38 -17.45 -16.95
C ASN A 151 10.89 -17.24 -16.61
N SER A 152 10.44 -16.00 -16.46
CA SER A 152 9.04 -15.62 -16.22
C SER A 152 8.71 -14.32 -16.95
N ILE A 153 7.52 -14.24 -17.54
CA ILE A 153 7.08 -13.09 -18.35
C ILE A 153 5.77 -12.54 -17.80
N ILE A 154 5.72 -11.22 -17.60
CA ILE A 154 4.46 -10.50 -17.39
C ILE A 154 3.77 -10.35 -18.75
N VAL A 155 2.52 -10.77 -18.80
CA VAL A 155 1.68 -10.74 -20.00
C VAL A 155 0.60 -9.70 -19.81
N ASP A 156 0.65 -8.65 -20.62
CA ASP A 156 -0.30 -7.53 -20.57
C ASP A 156 -1.55 -7.82 -21.40
N HIS A 157 -1.42 -8.60 -22.48
CA HIS A 157 -2.52 -9.00 -23.34
C HIS A 157 -2.51 -10.50 -23.63
N VAL A 158 -3.70 -11.09 -23.68
CA VAL A 158 -3.89 -12.52 -24.04
C VAL A 158 -3.33 -12.84 -25.44
N SER A 159 -3.19 -11.84 -26.31
CA SER A 159 -2.57 -12.00 -27.63
C SER A 159 -1.07 -12.32 -27.58
N ASP A 160 -0.38 -12.03 -26.47
CA ASP A 160 1.09 -12.15 -26.36
C ASP A 160 1.54 -13.57 -25.93
N PHE A 161 0.60 -14.51 -25.83
CA PHE A 161 0.83 -15.91 -25.48
C PHE A 161 1.52 -16.70 -26.61
N LYS A 162 2.85 -16.70 -26.63
CA LYS A 162 3.64 -17.77 -27.24
C LYS A 162 4.78 -18.17 -26.31
N ASP A 163 4.87 -19.46 -26.01
CA ASP A 163 5.98 -20.12 -25.30
C ASP A 163 6.35 -19.50 -23.92
N ILE A 164 5.58 -19.82 -22.86
CA ILE A 164 5.84 -19.31 -21.49
C ILE A 164 5.77 -20.45 -20.45
N ASP A 165 6.77 -20.49 -19.55
CA ASP A 165 6.89 -21.48 -18.44
C ASP A 165 6.21 -21.07 -17.11
N GLU A 166 5.90 -19.77 -16.89
CA GLU A 166 5.14 -19.27 -15.72
C GLU A 166 4.44 -17.92 -16.04
N LEU A 167 3.17 -17.75 -15.62
CA LEU A 167 2.28 -16.67 -16.06
C LEU A 167 1.56 -15.96 -14.89
N ASP A 168 1.67 -14.63 -14.84
CA ASP A 168 0.90 -13.74 -13.96
C ASP A 168 0.13 -12.72 -14.83
N ILE A 169 -1.21 -12.72 -14.75
CA ILE A 169 -2.11 -11.89 -15.60
C ILE A 169 -2.81 -10.83 -14.75
N ARG A 170 -2.88 -9.59 -15.25
CA ARG A 170 -3.62 -8.47 -14.62
C ARG A 170 -4.68 -7.88 -15.52
N THR A 171 -5.69 -7.29 -14.88
CA THR A 171 -6.85 -6.60 -15.44
C THR A 171 -6.51 -5.33 -16.23
N GLY A 172 -6.96 -5.31 -17.47
CA GLY A 172 -7.22 -4.15 -18.31
C GLY A 172 -7.95 -4.65 -19.55
N HIS A 173 -9.04 -3.99 -19.96
CA HIS A 173 -9.93 -4.42 -21.05
C HIS A 173 -9.19 -5.05 -22.25
N CYS A 174 -9.44 -6.32 -22.57
CA CYS A 174 -9.03 -6.88 -23.85
C CYS A 174 -9.89 -8.07 -24.30
N GLU A 175 -10.30 -8.03 -25.57
CA GLU A 175 -11.15 -9.01 -26.25
C GLU A 175 -10.43 -10.33 -26.58
N GLN A 176 -11.23 -11.37 -26.85
CA GLN A 176 -10.92 -12.81 -26.94
C GLN A 176 -9.86 -13.22 -27.98
N LYS A 177 -9.06 -14.26 -27.63
CA LYS A 177 -8.74 -15.43 -28.49
C LYS A 177 -8.03 -16.57 -27.73
N GLN A 178 -8.26 -17.81 -28.17
CA GLN A 178 -7.87 -19.10 -27.53
C GLN A 178 -6.39 -19.43 -27.66
N LEU A 179 -5.76 -20.01 -26.62
CA LEU A 179 -4.45 -20.69 -26.67
C LEU A 179 -4.34 -21.84 -25.64
N PHE A 180 -3.57 -22.87 -26.01
CA PHE A 180 -3.31 -24.12 -25.28
C PHE A 180 -1.91 -24.09 -24.66
N PHE A 181 -1.71 -24.57 -23.41
CA PHE A 181 -0.37 -24.86 -22.87
C PHE A 181 -0.33 -26.09 -21.95
N SER A 182 0.79 -26.80 -21.99
CA SER A 182 1.12 -28.00 -21.23
C SER A 182 2.19 -27.72 -20.17
N LYS A 183 1.90 -28.10 -18.92
CA LYS A 183 2.73 -28.15 -17.69
C LYS A 183 2.61 -26.94 -16.73
N LYS A 184 2.76 -27.29 -15.43
CA LYS A 184 2.30 -26.61 -14.21
C LYS A 184 2.99 -25.26 -13.92
N ARG A 185 2.22 -24.20 -13.59
CA ARG A 185 2.22 -23.39 -12.34
C ARG A 185 1.30 -22.16 -12.48
N SER A 186 0.98 -21.55 -11.32
CA SER A 186 0.01 -20.49 -10.96
C SER A 186 -0.69 -19.69 -12.06
N TYR A 187 -2.00 -19.44 -11.89
CA TYR A 187 -2.85 -18.77 -12.87
C TYR A 187 -3.77 -17.73 -12.21
N VAL A 188 -3.99 -16.59 -12.87
CA VAL A 188 -5.07 -15.64 -12.60
C VAL A 188 -5.85 -15.50 -13.90
N ILE A 189 -7.16 -15.79 -13.90
CA ILE A 189 -7.97 -15.95 -15.13
C ILE A 189 -9.19 -15.05 -15.07
N GLN A 190 -9.50 -14.37 -16.18
CA GLN A 190 -10.65 -13.47 -16.30
C GLN A 190 -11.52 -13.70 -17.55
N ASN A 191 -11.40 -14.86 -18.21
CA ASN A 191 -12.20 -15.12 -19.41
C ASN A 191 -13.15 -16.31 -19.22
N PRO A 192 -14.48 -16.10 -19.24
CA PRO A 192 -15.49 -17.18 -19.18
C PRO A 192 -15.28 -18.25 -20.26
N SER A 193 -14.80 -17.87 -21.45
CA SER A 193 -14.51 -18.80 -22.55
C SER A 193 -13.38 -19.78 -22.24
N PHE A 194 -12.46 -19.39 -21.34
CA PHE A 194 -11.33 -20.22 -20.91
C PHE A 194 -11.79 -21.36 -20.00
N PHE A 195 -12.77 -21.11 -19.11
CA PHE A 195 -13.36 -22.13 -18.25
C PHE A 195 -14.11 -23.20 -19.06
N SER A 196 -14.84 -22.80 -20.11
CA SER A 196 -15.50 -23.73 -21.03
C SER A 196 -14.50 -24.66 -21.75
N TYR A 197 -13.35 -24.12 -22.13
CA TYR A 197 -12.27 -24.87 -22.78
C TYR A 197 -11.59 -25.87 -21.83
N LEU A 198 -11.31 -25.49 -20.59
CA LEU A 198 -10.71 -26.38 -19.59
C LEU A 198 -11.64 -27.55 -19.23
N LYS A 199 -12.94 -27.28 -19.10
CA LYS A 199 -13.97 -28.30 -18.85
C LYS A 199 -14.05 -29.32 -19.98
N LYS A 200 -14.04 -28.85 -21.24
CA LYS A 200 -14.05 -29.71 -22.43
C LYS A 200 -12.84 -30.65 -22.50
N ASN A 201 -11.71 -30.27 -21.90
CA ASN A 201 -10.47 -31.04 -21.90
C ASN A 201 -10.13 -31.68 -20.54
N SER A 202 -11.01 -31.62 -19.54
CA SER A 202 -10.79 -32.16 -18.18
C SER A 202 -9.52 -31.65 -17.48
N LEU A 203 -9.12 -30.40 -17.76
CA LEU A 203 -7.91 -29.78 -17.19
C LEU A 203 -8.26 -29.07 -15.87
N LYS A 204 -7.44 -29.25 -14.83
CA LYS A 204 -7.59 -28.57 -13.52
C LYS A 204 -6.54 -27.47 -13.35
N ILE A 205 -6.94 -26.34 -12.77
CA ILE A 205 -6.07 -25.21 -12.46
C ILE A 205 -5.67 -25.28 -10.98
N PHE A 206 -4.38 -25.07 -10.68
CA PHE A 206 -3.85 -24.98 -9.30
C PHE A 206 -3.29 -23.57 -9.07
N PRO A 207 -4.15 -22.56 -8.87
CA PRO A 207 -3.71 -21.19 -8.73
C PRO A 207 -3.16 -20.94 -7.31
N THR A 208 -2.15 -20.08 -7.21
CA THR A 208 -1.69 -19.55 -5.91
C THR A 208 -2.53 -18.36 -5.45
N SER A 209 -3.28 -17.71 -6.37
CA SER A 209 -4.16 -16.56 -6.16
C SER A 209 -5.37 -16.58 -7.11
N ILE A 210 -6.57 -16.26 -6.63
CA ILE A 210 -7.80 -16.16 -7.44
C ILE A 210 -8.55 -14.89 -7.02
N ASN A 211 -9.12 -14.18 -7.99
CA ASN A 211 -10.18 -13.19 -7.77
C ASN A 211 -11.53 -13.86 -8.08
N ILE A 212 -12.42 -13.95 -7.10
CA ILE A 212 -13.75 -14.53 -7.27
C ILE A 212 -14.77 -13.39 -7.41
N ASP A 213 -15.42 -13.34 -8.57
CA ASP A 213 -16.59 -12.52 -8.83
C ASP A 213 -17.88 -13.37 -8.89
N ARG A 214 -19.05 -12.73 -9.05
CA ARG A 214 -20.36 -13.42 -9.13
C ARG A 214 -20.47 -14.42 -10.30
N ASN A 215 -19.55 -14.41 -11.26
CA ASN A 215 -19.60 -15.20 -12.50
C ASN A 215 -18.50 -16.27 -12.60
N THR A 216 -17.68 -16.44 -11.56
CA THR A 216 -16.52 -17.35 -11.60
C THR A 216 -16.95 -18.82 -11.48
N GLU A 217 -16.73 -19.64 -12.52
CA GLU A 217 -17.02 -21.09 -12.49
C GLU A 217 -15.94 -21.88 -11.72
N LEU A 218 -16.19 -22.17 -10.44
CA LEU A 218 -15.22 -22.77 -9.50
C LEU A 218 -14.89 -24.25 -9.74
N SER A 219 -15.69 -24.98 -10.52
CA SER A 219 -15.59 -26.46 -10.66
C SER A 219 -14.29 -26.98 -11.28
N VAL A 220 -13.49 -26.09 -11.87
CA VAL A 220 -12.27 -26.41 -12.62
C VAL A 220 -10.99 -26.08 -11.81
N ILE A 221 -11.16 -25.47 -10.63
CA ILE A 221 -10.06 -24.95 -9.82
C ILE A 221 -9.84 -25.84 -8.59
N ASP A 222 -8.60 -26.25 -8.34
CA ASP A 222 -8.24 -26.87 -7.07
C ASP A 222 -8.07 -25.81 -5.98
N MET A 223 -9.15 -25.62 -5.23
CA MET A 223 -9.28 -24.65 -4.16
C MET A 223 -8.60 -25.12 -2.86
N GLN A 224 -8.21 -26.40 -2.74
CA GLN A 224 -7.62 -26.96 -1.50
C GLN A 224 -6.14 -26.59 -1.29
N HIS A 225 -5.47 -26.11 -2.33
CA HIS A 225 -4.06 -25.69 -2.28
C HIS A 225 -3.87 -24.18 -2.39
N LEU A 226 -4.96 -23.42 -2.37
CA LEU A 226 -4.93 -21.97 -2.49
C LEU A 226 -4.26 -21.35 -1.25
N LYS A 227 -3.32 -20.42 -1.48
CA LYS A 227 -2.62 -19.68 -0.42
C LYS A 227 -3.01 -18.22 -0.35
N ASN A 228 -3.38 -17.60 -1.46
CA ASN A 228 -3.80 -16.21 -1.52
C ASN A 228 -5.20 -16.14 -2.13
N LEU A 229 -6.11 -15.35 -1.57
CA LEU A 229 -7.47 -15.24 -2.06
C LEU A 229 -7.91 -13.78 -2.12
N GLU A 230 -8.43 -13.35 -3.25
CA GLU A 230 -9.07 -12.04 -3.43
C GLU A 230 -10.55 -12.26 -3.66
N VAL A 231 -11.37 -11.57 -2.89
CA VAL A 231 -12.81 -11.72 -2.93
C VAL A 231 -13.42 -10.35 -3.17
N SER A 232 -14.21 -10.26 -4.24
CA SER A 232 -15.13 -9.13 -4.38
C SER A 232 -16.28 -9.34 -3.41
N LEU A 233 -16.36 -8.53 -2.35
CA LEU A 233 -17.36 -8.71 -1.29
C LEU A 233 -18.39 -7.58 -1.30
N ASP A 234 -19.66 -7.98 -1.34
CA ASP A 234 -20.82 -7.11 -1.16
C ASP A 234 -21.78 -7.70 -0.11
N PRO A 235 -22.82 -6.97 0.32
CA PRO A 235 -23.74 -7.45 1.36
C PRO A 235 -24.47 -8.76 0.96
N HIS A 236 -24.62 -9.04 -0.33
CA HIS A 236 -25.35 -10.19 -0.85
C HIS A 236 -24.44 -11.41 -1.13
N THR A 237 -23.13 -11.23 -1.11
CA THR A 237 -22.14 -12.27 -1.44
C THR A 237 -22.12 -13.37 -0.38
N ASN A 238 -22.50 -14.60 -0.72
CA ASN A 238 -22.47 -15.70 0.25
C ASN A 238 -21.02 -16.09 0.58
N LEU A 239 -20.54 -15.95 1.82
CA LEU A 239 -19.16 -16.35 2.18
C LEU A 239 -19.02 -17.85 2.47
N ASP A 240 -20.11 -18.58 2.67
CA ASP A 240 -20.08 -20.02 3.00
C ASP A 240 -19.51 -20.88 1.86
N PHE A 241 -19.58 -20.41 0.60
CA PHE A 241 -18.95 -21.16 -0.48
C PHE A 241 -17.43 -21.17 -0.32
N ILE A 242 -16.84 -20.11 0.25
CA ILE A 242 -15.40 -19.98 0.46
C ILE A 242 -14.95 -21.03 1.46
N THR A 243 -15.63 -21.15 2.59
CA THR A 243 -15.30 -22.12 3.64
C THR A 243 -15.53 -23.56 3.21
N LYS A 244 -16.55 -23.81 2.37
CA LYS A 244 -16.79 -25.14 1.78
C LYS A 244 -15.78 -25.54 0.71
N SER A 245 -15.17 -24.57 0.04
CA SER A 245 -14.31 -24.82 -1.12
C SER A 245 -12.83 -24.71 -0.82
N ILE A 246 -12.43 -23.90 0.17
CA ILE A 246 -11.04 -23.54 0.44
C ILE A 246 -10.62 -24.08 1.80
N ASP A 247 -9.40 -24.64 1.85
CA ASP A 247 -8.75 -24.99 3.10
C ASP A 247 -8.20 -23.74 3.78
N LEU A 248 -8.99 -23.15 4.69
CA LEU A 248 -8.61 -21.92 5.42
C LEU A 248 -7.34 -22.08 6.26
N TYR A 249 -6.97 -23.31 6.64
CA TYR A 249 -5.72 -23.59 7.38
C TYR A 249 -4.47 -23.24 6.58
N ARG A 250 -4.56 -23.26 5.25
CA ARG A 250 -3.46 -22.99 4.32
C ARG A 250 -3.46 -21.58 3.77
N LEU A 251 -4.55 -20.82 3.97
CA LEU A 251 -4.66 -19.47 3.47
C LEU A 251 -3.66 -18.55 4.19
N GLN A 252 -2.78 -17.94 3.42
CA GLN A 252 -1.71 -17.05 3.87
C GLN A 252 -2.07 -15.58 3.71
N LYS A 253 -2.78 -15.24 2.62
CA LYS A 253 -3.19 -13.87 2.32
C LYS A 253 -4.66 -13.80 1.90
N LEU A 254 -5.41 -12.88 2.49
CA LEU A 254 -6.78 -12.56 2.11
C LEU A 254 -6.87 -11.09 1.68
N SER A 255 -7.48 -10.84 0.53
CA SER A 255 -7.78 -9.51 0.00
C SER A 255 -9.28 -9.40 -0.21
N ILE A 256 -9.89 -8.38 0.36
CA ILE A 256 -11.31 -8.06 0.19
C ILE A 256 -11.38 -6.78 -0.61
N VAL A 257 -12.13 -6.80 -1.71
CA VAL A 257 -12.37 -5.64 -2.57
C VAL A 257 -13.85 -5.37 -2.59
N GLN A 258 -14.26 -4.15 -2.24
CA GLN A 258 -15.65 -3.73 -2.38
C GLN A 258 -15.88 -3.24 -3.81
N PRO A 259 -16.78 -3.87 -4.59
CA PRO A 259 -16.95 -3.52 -6.00
C PRO A 259 -17.77 -2.24 -6.19
N ASP A 260 -18.78 -2.04 -5.35
CA ASP A 260 -19.75 -0.96 -5.51
C ASP A 260 -19.20 0.36 -4.94
N LEU A 261 -19.62 1.47 -5.56
CA LEU A 261 -19.30 2.82 -5.08
C LEU A 261 -19.68 2.97 -3.60
N TYR A 262 -18.83 3.64 -2.84
CA TYR A 262 -18.97 3.70 -1.39
C TYR A 262 -20.27 4.39 -0.97
N ASP A 263 -21.08 3.63 -0.23
CA ASP A 263 -22.30 4.05 0.47
C ASP A 263 -22.21 3.50 1.89
N HIS A 264 -22.37 4.35 2.90
CA HIS A 264 -22.12 3.97 4.29
C HIS A 264 -22.93 2.74 4.72
N ASN A 265 -24.24 2.73 4.43
CA ASN A 265 -25.14 1.64 4.82
C ASN A 265 -24.75 0.28 4.21
N ARG A 266 -24.42 0.25 2.92
CA ARG A 266 -23.99 -0.99 2.25
C ARG A 266 -22.63 -1.44 2.75
N ASN A 267 -21.69 -0.51 2.96
CA ASN A 267 -20.34 -0.85 3.37
C ASN A 267 -20.24 -1.30 4.81
N GLU A 268 -21.02 -0.70 5.71
CA GLU A 268 -21.13 -1.19 7.08
C GLU A 268 -21.63 -2.64 7.10
N LYS A 269 -22.68 -2.96 6.34
CA LYS A 269 -23.18 -4.35 6.23
C LYS A 269 -22.12 -5.31 5.66
N THR A 270 -21.35 -4.86 4.67
CA THR A 270 -20.25 -5.65 4.09
C THR A 270 -19.14 -5.90 5.10
N ASP A 271 -18.74 -4.87 5.85
CA ASP A 271 -17.70 -4.97 6.87
C ASP A 271 -18.15 -5.88 8.04
N LEU A 272 -19.38 -5.70 8.55
CA LEU A 272 -19.94 -6.55 9.61
C LEU A 272 -20.03 -8.02 9.18
N LYS A 273 -20.41 -8.28 7.94
CA LYS A 273 -20.45 -9.64 7.37
C LYS A 273 -19.06 -10.27 7.32
N LEU A 274 -18.04 -9.51 6.92
CA LEU A 274 -16.65 -9.97 6.93
C LEU A 274 -16.19 -10.27 8.35
N ILE A 275 -16.49 -9.38 9.31
CA ILE A 275 -16.15 -9.53 10.72
C ILE A 275 -16.80 -10.79 11.30
N GLU A 276 -18.09 -11.00 11.04
CA GLU A 276 -18.83 -12.20 11.48
C GLU A 276 -18.19 -13.48 10.91
N TRP A 277 -17.86 -13.48 9.62
CA TRP A 277 -17.23 -14.62 8.96
C TRP A 277 -15.82 -14.91 9.51
N LEU A 278 -14.99 -13.88 9.71
CA LEU A 278 -13.66 -14.04 10.31
C LEU A 278 -13.76 -14.59 11.74
N SER A 279 -14.72 -14.10 12.52
CA SER A 279 -14.96 -14.55 13.88
C SER A 279 -15.40 -16.02 13.93
N LEU A 280 -16.34 -16.41 13.05
CA LEU A 280 -16.85 -17.78 12.96
C LEU A 280 -15.73 -18.80 12.64
N HIS A 281 -14.77 -18.41 11.81
CA HIS A 281 -13.68 -19.27 11.33
C HIS A 281 -12.32 -18.95 11.98
N ALA A 282 -12.31 -18.26 13.13
CA ALA A 282 -11.07 -17.77 13.75
C ALA A 282 -10.02 -18.86 14.02
N ASN A 283 -10.47 -20.07 14.39
CA ASN A 283 -9.62 -21.23 14.68
C ASN A 283 -9.05 -21.92 13.43
N GLU A 284 -9.63 -21.66 12.26
CA GLU A 284 -9.24 -22.26 10.98
C GLU A 284 -8.11 -21.46 10.32
N PHE A 285 -8.03 -20.15 10.56
CA PHE A 285 -6.93 -19.32 10.07
C PHE A 285 -5.65 -19.54 10.88
N ARG A 286 -4.82 -20.52 10.50
CA ARG A 286 -3.52 -20.82 11.13
C ARG A 286 -2.29 -20.31 10.37
N SER A 287 -2.45 -20.00 9.09
CA SER A 287 -1.36 -19.51 8.23
C SER A 287 -1.57 -18.06 7.78
N LEU A 288 -2.68 -17.43 8.17
CA LEU A 288 -3.08 -16.12 7.66
C LEU A 288 -2.15 -15.05 8.23
N SER A 289 -1.36 -14.42 7.37
CA SER A 289 -0.36 -13.41 7.75
C SER A 289 -0.68 -12.02 7.19
N TYR A 290 -1.70 -11.93 6.34
CA TYR A 290 -2.05 -10.73 5.59
C TYR A 290 -3.55 -10.67 5.34
N LEU A 291 -4.16 -9.55 5.71
CA LEU A 291 -5.53 -9.20 5.40
C LEU A 291 -5.53 -7.80 4.78
N SER A 292 -6.08 -7.66 3.57
CA SER A 292 -6.33 -6.36 2.96
C SER A 292 -7.81 -6.12 2.73
N ILE A 293 -8.27 -4.90 2.98
CA ILE A 293 -9.64 -4.48 2.70
C ILE A 293 -9.60 -3.17 1.92
N SER A 294 -9.98 -3.25 0.65
CA SER A 294 -10.03 -2.13 -0.28
C SER A 294 -11.48 -1.69 -0.49
N TYR A 295 -11.73 -0.41 -0.25
CA TYR A 295 -13.02 0.24 -0.47
C TYR A 295 -13.11 0.79 -1.89
N ASN A 296 -14.27 1.32 -2.29
CA ASN A 296 -14.41 2.06 -3.55
C ASN A 296 -15.01 3.46 -3.30
N PRO A 297 -14.29 4.37 -2.62
CA PRO A 297 -14.78 5.70 -2.30
C PRO A 297 -15.02 6.54 -3.56
N PRO A 298 -15.96 7.50 -3.53
CA PRO A 298 -16.12 8.45 -4.63
C PRO A 298 -14.83 9.25 -4.83
N LEU A 299 -14.47 9.48 -6.09
CA LEU A 299 -13.25 10.21 -6.46
C LEU A 299 -13.24 11.66 -5.97
N THR A 300 -14.42 12.23 -5.70
CA THR A 300 -14.61 13.57 -5.13
C THR A 300 -14.58 13.58 -3.61
N GLY A 301 -14.62 12.41 -2.95
CA GLY A 301 -14.78 12.35 -1.49
C GLY A 301 -16.11 12.90 -1.00
N GLN A 302 -17.15 12.97 -1.83
CA GLN A 302 -18.48 13.44 -1.42
C GLN A 302 -19.46 12.27 -1.36
N ILE A 303 -20.14 12.11 -0.23
CA ILE A 303 -21.20 11.10 -0.02
C ILE A 303 -22.47 11.78 0.49
N VAL A 304 -23.63 11.14 0.30
CA VAL A 304 -24.92 11.75 0.66
C VAL A 304 -25.17 11.77 2.17
N ASP A 305 -24.58 10.84 2.93
CA ASP A 305 -24.80 10.64 4.37
C ASP A 305 -23.55 10.84 5.22
N GLU A 306 -22.86 11.96 4.99
CA GLU A 306 -21.59 12.37 5.59
C GLU A 306 -21.64 12.79 7.08
N PHE A 307 -22.67 12.36 7.82
CA PHE A 307 -22.86 12.70 9.23
C PHE A 307 -21.74 12.17 10.13
N GLU A 308 -21.36 12.93 11.16
CA GLU A 308 -20.34 12.52 12.14
C GLU A 308 -20.64 11.16 12.80
N GLY A 309 -21.91 10.84 13.08
CA GLY A 309 -22.29 9.55 13.64
C GLY A 309 -21.87 8.36 12.76
N ASN A 310 -21.98 8.49 11.45
CA ASN A 310 -21.59 7.47 10.49
C ASN A 310 -20.06 7.30 10.42
N TYR A 311 -19.32 8.40 10.57
CA TYR A 311 -17.86 8.38 10.71
C TYR A 311 -17.42 7.65 11.98
N LEU A 312 -18.04 7.95 13.12
CA LEU A 312 -17.74 7.28 14.40
C LEU A 312 -18.06 5.78 14.31
N LYS A 313 -19.18 5.42 13.67
CA LYS A 313 -19.53 4.02 13.40
C LYS A 313 -18.48 3.33 12.54
N LYS A 314 -17.94 4.02 11.52
CA LYS A 314 -16.87 3.47 10.67
C LYS A 314 -15.58 3.17 11.43
N ILE A 315 -15.25 4.00 12.44
CA ILE A 315 -14.12 3.74 13.34
C ILE A 315 -14.41 2.54 14.26
N GLU A 316 -15.61 2.47 14.83
CA GLU A 316 -16.05 1.35 15.70
C GLU A 316 -16.01 0.00 14.97
N VAL A 317 -16.38 -0.02 13.68
CA VAL A 317 -16.26 -1.21 12.82
C VAL A 317 -14.80 -1.62 12.66
N LEU A 318 -13.88 -0.68 12.48
CA LEU A 318 -12.44 -0.99 12.39
C LEU A 318 -11.91 -1.52 13.73
N GLU A 319 -12.33 -0.94 14.86
CA GLU A 319 -12.00 -1.46 16.19
C GLU A 319 -12.49 -2.91 16.36
N THR A 320 -13.73 -3.17 15.96
CA THR A 320 -14.31 -4.52 16.00
C THR A 320 -13.54 -5.50 15.12
N LEU A 321 -13.13 -5.08 13.92
CA LEU A 321 -12.28 -5.89 13.04
C LEU A 321 -10.93 -6.22 13.69
N VAL A 322 -10.26 -5.24 14.30
CA VAL A 322 -8.98 -5.46 15.00
C VAL A 322 -9.16 -6.43 16.18
N ASN A 323 -10.24 -6.30 16.93
CA ASN A 323 -10.57 -7.23 18.01
C ASN A 323 -10.75 -8.67 17.50
N VAL A 324 -11.43 -8.86 16.37
CA VAL A 324 -11.55 -10.18 15.73
C VAL A 324 -10.20 -10.69 15.21
N ILE A 325 -9.35 -9.83 14.66
CA ILE A 325 -7.99 -10.21 14.24
C ILE A 325 -7.18 -10.73 15.44
N ASN A 326 -7.34 -10.12 16.62
CA ASN A 326 -6.70 -10.54 17.86
C ASN A 326 -7.19 -11.91 18.38
N THR A 327 -8.32 -12.44 17.90
CA THR A 327 -8.81 -13.78 18.26
C THR A 327 -8.43 -14.86 17.25
N LEU A 328 -7.88 -14.49 16.09
CA LEU A 328 -7.46 -15.46 15.07
C LEU A 328 -6.32 -16.36 15.58
N ALA A 329 -6.33 -17.63 15.18
CA ALA A 329 -5.32 -18.60 15.62
C ALA A 329 -3.89 -18.31 15.11
N THR A 330 -3.74 -17.45 14.10
CA THR A 330 -2.44 -17.04 13.57
C THR A 330 -1.91 -15.82 14.33
N PRO A 331 -0.68 -15.86 14.88
CA PRO A 331 -0.05 -14.67 15.41
C PRO A 331 0.51 -13.78 14.29
N LYS A 332 0.57 -12.47 14.51
CA LYS A 332 1.28 -11.49 13.67
C LYS A 332 0.68 -11.29 12.26
N ILE A 333 -0.52 -10.72 12.22
CA ILE A 333 -1.23 -10.39 10.99
C ILE A 333 -0.89 -8.97 10.54
N ASN A 334 -0.68 -8.78 9.23
CA ASN A 334 -0.60 -7.47 8.61
C ASN A 334 -1.99 -7.06 8.12
N LEU A 335 -2.56 -5.99 8.67
CA LEU A 335 -3.81 -5.40 8.20
C LEU A 335 -3.52 -4.24 7.24
N VAL A 336 -4.02 -4.33 6.01
CA VAL A 336 -3.78 -3.35 4.95
C VAL A 336 -5.07 -2.73 4.44
N LEU A 337 -5.21 -1.44 4.70
CA LEU A 337 -6.36 -0.60 4.37
C LEU A 337 -5.92 0.49 3.38
N PRO A 338 -5.77 0.17 2.08
CA PRO A 338 -5.10 1.04 1.11
C PRO A 338 -5.79 2.37 0.84
N ASN A 339 -7.09 2.46 1.02
CA ASN A 339 -7.89 3.66 0.75
C ASN A 339 -8.82 4.01 1.91
N TYR A 340 -8.48 3.59 3.12
CA TYR A 340 -9.31 3.89 4.27
C TYR A 340 -9.28 5.37 4.67
N LEU A 341 -8.15 6.07 4.49
CA LEU A 341 -8.13 7.52 4.69
C LEU A 341 -9.00 8.25 3.64
N GLU A 342 -9.09 7.72 2.41
CA GLU A 342 -10.02 8.26 1.38
C GLU A 342 -11.47 8.09 1.84
N VAL A 343 -11.81 6.95 2.46
CA VAL A 343 -13.14 6.74 3.06
C VAL A 343 -13.39 7.70 4.23
N LEU A 344 -12.43 7.87 5.14
CA LEU A 344 -12.59 8.79 6.27
C LEU A 344 -12.75 10.24 5.81
N SER A 345 -12.06 10.62 4.73
CA SER A 345 -12.18 11.95 4.15
C SER A 345 -13.52 12.27 3.52
N CYS A 346 -14.37 11.24 3.31
CA CYS A 346 -15.72 11.46 2.79
C CYS A 346 -16.66 12.11 3.81
N TYR A 347 -16.26 12.20 5.08
CA TYR A 347 -17.07 12.77 6.14
C TYR A 347 -16.61 14.20 6.45
N GLU A 348 -17.35 15.20 5.92
CA GLU A 348 -16.93 16.61 5.97
C GLU A 348 -16.77 17.15 7.39
N GLN A 349 -17.70 16.85 8.30
CA GLN A 349 -17.64 17.32 9.69
C GLN A 349 -16.36 16.85 10.43
N PRO A 350 -16.01 15.55 10.43
CA PRO A 350 -14.72 15.08 10.92
C PRO A 350 -13.51 15.72 10.26
N MET A 351 -13.57 15.98 8.94
CA MET A 351 -12.48 16.63 8.22
C MET A 351 -12.30 18.10 8.62
N ASN A 352 -13.39 18.83 8.85
CA ASN A 352 -13.38 20.16 9.45
C ASN A 352 -12.80 20.12 10.87
N ASN A 353 -13.17 19.11 11.65
CA ASN A 353 -12.64 18.92 13.00
C ASN A 353 -11.14 18.61 12.99
N LEU A 354 -10.64 17.81 12.04
CA LEU A 354 -9.21 17.59 11.84
C LEU A 354 -8.49 18.91 11.56
N MET A 355 -9.02 19.71 10.63
CA MET A 355 -8.43 20.98 10.22
C MET A 355 -8.37 22.00 11.35
N TRP A 356 -9.48 22.23 12.03
CA TRP A 356 -9.61 23.35 12.98
C TRP A 356 -9.44 22.95 14.45
N ASN A 357 -9.65 21.69 14.80
CA ASN A 357 -9.55 21.19 16.18
C ASN A 357 -8.63 19.96 16.32
N GLY A 358 -7.90 19.58 15.25
CA GLY A 358 -6.91 18.51 15.30
C GLY A 358 -5.70 18.84 16.17
N CYS A 359 -4.61 18.09 15.98
CA CYS A 359 -3.40 18.25 16.78
C CYS A 359 -2.87 19.70 16.78
N LYS A 360 -2.64 20.26 17.97
CA LYS A 360 -2.20 21.66 18.18
C LYS A 360 -0.70 21.79 18.52
N CYS A 361 0.09 20.76 18.24
CA CYS A 361 1.54 20.86 18.40
C CYS A 361 2.11 21.94 17.47
N GLY A 362 3.28 22.49 17.82
CA GLY A 362 3.87 23.61 17.06
C GLY A 362 4.08 23.31 15.57
N TYR A 363 4.26 22.03 15.19
CA TYR A 363 4.34 21.62 13.79
C TYR A 363 2.96 21.64 13.11
N CYS A 364 1.95 20.96 13.67
CA CYS A 364 0.62 20.86 13.06
C CYS A 364 -0.08 22.21 12.98
N SER A 365 0.05 23.07 13.99
CA SER A 365 -0.55 24.41 13.98
C SER A 365 -0.11 25.22 12.76
N VAL A 366 1.16 25.13 12.35
CA VAL A 366 1.70 25.88 11.20
C VAL A 366 1.22 25.29 9.86
N TRP A 367 1.24 23.96 9.72
CA TRP A 367 0.98 23.34 8.41
C TRP A 367 -0.50 23.09 8.13
N LEU A 368 -1.32 22.91 9.16
CA LEU A 368 -2.78 22.88 9.01
C LEU A 368 -3.32 24.28 8.71
N GLU A 369 -2.74 25.35 9.27
CA GLU A 369 -3.08 26.73 8.89
C GLU A 369 -2.78 27.01 7.42
N LYS A 370 -1.61 26.57 6.90
CA LYS A 370 -1.30 26.69 5.47
C LYS A 370 -2.21 25.85 4.57
N LEU A 371 -2.74 24.74 5.08
CA LEU A 371 -3.72 23.93 4.35
C LEU A 371 -5.09 24.60 4.34
N ASP A 372 -5.48 25.25 5.43
CA ASP A 372 -6.70 26.08 5.50
C ASP A 372 -6.60 27.27 4.53
N ASP A 373 -5.46 27.95 4.52
CA ASP A 373 -5.15 28.97 3.51
C ASP A 373 -5.26 28.40 2.09
N PHE A 374 -4.69 27.22 1.82
CA PHE A 374 -4.81 26.61 0.49
C PHE A 374 -6.27 26.45 0.05
N VAL A 375 -7.15 25.94 0.92
CA VAL A 375 -8.59 25.81 0.65
C VAL A 375 -9.22 27.16 0.30
N ASN A 376 -8.85 28.22 1.02
CA ASN A 376 -9.36 29.58 0.79
C ASN A 376 -8.82 30.25 -0.49
N PHE A 377 -7.75 29.74 -1.11
CA PHE A 377 -7.13 30.31 -2.31
C PHE A 377 -7.28 29.40 -3.55
N HIS A 378 -8.08 28.33 -3.48
CA HIS A 378 -8.23 27.40 -4.59
C HIS A 378 -9.68 26.98 -4.80
N LYS A 379 -10.00 26.76 -6.08
CA LYS A 379 -11.28 26.19 -6.53
C LYS A 379 -11.05 24.84 -7.17
N TYR A 380 -12.08 23.99 -7.18
CA TYR A 380 -12.09 22.74 -7.92
C TYR A 380 -13.09 22.77 -9.06
N PHE A 381 -12.77 22.09 -10.15
CA PHE A 381 -13.71 21.94 -11.26
C PHE A 381 -14.69 20.81 -10.97
N ASP A 382 -15.98 21.13 -10.89
CA ASP A 382 -17.05 20.14 -10.74
C ASP A 382 -17.62 19.80 -12.12
N GLU A 383 -17.28 18.61 -12.62
CA GLU A 383 -17.76 18.12 -13.91
C GLU A 383 -19.28 18.03 -14.00
N SER A 384 -19.97 17.77 -12.87
CA SER A 384 -21.42 17.58 -12.87
C SER A 384 -22.18 18.89 -13.11
N SER A 385 -21.66 20.01 -12.60
CA SER A 385 -22.19 21.34 -12.85
C SER A 385 -21.49 22.07 -13.99
N ASN A 386 -20.31 21.62 -14.41
CA ASN A 386 -19.44 22.27 -15.41
C ASN A 386 -19.00 23.68 -14.98
N TYR A 387 -18.74 23.87 -13.68
CA TYR A 387 -18.27 25.14 -13.11
C TYR A 387 -17.17 24.92 -12.06
N TRP A 388 -16.38 25.96 -11.81
CA TRP A 388 -15.43 26.03 -10.71
C TRP A 388 -16.17 26.34 -9.41
N LYS A 389 -15.99 25.49 -8.40
CA LYS A 389 -16.58 25.62 -7.06
C LYS A 389 -15.50 25.79 -6.01
N ASP A 390 -15.87 26.38 -4.88
CA ASP A 390 -14.96 26.52 -3.75
C ASP A 390 -14.60 25.15 -3.18
N LEU A 391 -13.34 24.99 -2.78
CA LEU A 391 -12.89 23.78 -2.12
C LEU A 391 -13.53 23.62 -0.75
N ASN A 392 -13.78 22.37 -0.39
CA ASN A 392 -14.06 21.99 1.00
C ASN A 392 -13.00 21.02 1.51
N ASN A 393 -13.02 20.80 2.83
CA ASN A 393 -12.04 19.96 3.49
C ASN A 393 -12.18 18.48 3.10
N ALA A 394 -13.38 18.00 2.77
CA ALA A 394 -13.60 16.63 2.30
C ALA A 394 -12.85 16.37 0.98
N ILE A 395 -13.05 17.19 -0.05
CA ILE A 395 -12.37 17.08 -1.36
C ILE A 395 -10.85 17.21 -1.21
N THR A 396 -10.41 18.17 -0.38
CA THR A 396 -8.99 18.46 -0.17
C THR A 396 -8.29 17.29 0.52
N LEU A 397 -8.86 16.77 1.61
CA LEU A 397 -8.30 15.65 2.36
C LEU A 397 -8.46 14.32 1.61
N ASN A 398 -9.48 14.18 0.76
CA ASN A 398 -9.62 13.03 -0.13
C ASN A 398 -8.53 13.01 -1.20
N SER A 399 -8.25 14.16 -1.84
CA SER A 399 -7.17 14.29 -2.82
C SER A 399 -5.79 14.04 -2.19
N LEU A 400 -5.60 14.49 -0.95
CA LEU A 400 -4.45 14.14 -0.11
C LEU A 400 -4.35 12.62 0.10
N ALA A 401 -5.42 11.97 0.56
CA ALA A 401 -5.49 10.54 0.84
C ALA A 401 -5.19 9.68 -0.40
N GLN A 402 -5.74 10.06 -1.55
CA GLN A 402 -5.47 9.43 -2.84
C GLN A 402 -3.98 9.49 -3.19
N ASN A 403 -3.34 10.65 -3.01
CA ASN A 403 -1.90 10.76 -3.21
C ASN A 403 -1.13 9.86 -2.22
N TYR A 404 -1.44 9.92 -0.93
CA TYR A 404 -0.79 9.05 0.08
C TYR A 404 -0.89 7.56 -0.27
N ARG A 405 -2.02 7.08 -0.82
CA ARG A 405 -2.17 5.70 -1.27
C ARG A 405 -1.13 5.29 -2.31
N CYS A 406 -0.78 6.17 -3.24
CA CYS A 406 0.24 5.92 -4.27
C CYS A 406 1.67 5.79 -3.70
N ARG A 407 1.88 6.00 -2.40
CA ARG A 407 3.17 5.71 -1.76
C ARG A 407 3.47 4.22 -1.68
N TYR A 408 2.45 3.37 -1.64
CA TYR A 408 2.67 1.94 -1.63
C TYR A 408 3.06 1.44 -3.02
N LEU A 409 4.15 0.67 -3.05
CA LEU A 409 4.57 -0.13 -4.19
C LEU A 409 3.66 -1.35 -4.37
N ALA A 410 2.40 -1.09 -4.70
CA ALA A 410 1.39 -2.12 -4.86
C ALA A 410 1.55 -2.82 -6.21
N ARG A 411 2.10 -4.03 -6.21
CA ARG A 411 1.96 -4.93 -7.36
C ARG A 411 0.48 -5.32 -7.53
N ASN A 412 -0.15 -5.70 -6.44
CA ASN A 412 -1.56 -6.06 -6.36
C ASN A 412 -2.00 -5.85 -4.90
N ASN A 413 -3.26 -6.11 -4.59
CA ASN A 413 -3.79 -5.99 -3.23
C ASN A 413 -3.17 -6.99 -2.23
N PHE A 414 -2.28 -7.90 -2.66
CA PHE A 414 -1.58 -8.86 -1.80
C PHE A 414 -0.14 -8.49 -1.46
N ASP A 415 0.44 -7.51 -2.16
CA ASP A 415 1.86 -7.16 -2.07
C ASP A 415 2.07 -5.68 -1.74
N MET A 416 1.07 -5.03 -1.12
CA MET A 416 1.18 -3.63 -0.65
C MET A 416 2.13 -3.47 0.55
N CYS A 417 2.55 -4.58 1.17
CA CYS A 417 3.61 -4.60 2.17
C CYS A 417 4.99 -4.47 1.49
N GLY A 418 5.43 -3.24 1.30
CA GLY A 418 6.73 -2.90 0.73
C GLY A 418 7.17 -1.48 1.09
N SER A 419 8.39 -1.14 0.70
CA SER A 419 9.02 0.16 0.95
C SER A 419 8.10 1.30 0.49
N VAL A 420 7.84 2.22 1.41
CA VAL A 420 6.93 3.34 1.17
C VAL A 420 7.69 4.42 0.41
N ARG A 421 7.12 4.89 -0.70
CA ARG A 421 7.76 5.91 -1.55
C ARG A 421 7.57 7.29 -0.97
N PHE A 422 8.62 8.09 -1.03
CA PHE A 422 8.46 9.53 -0.95
C PHE A 422 7.76 10.00 -2.22
N GLN A 423 6.74 10.84 -2.05
CA GLN A 423 6.01 11.43 -3.15
C GLN A 423 6.18 12.93 -3.16
N ASN A 424 6.32 13.44 -4.37
CA ASN A 424 6.53 14.85 -4.62
C ASN A 424 5.36 15.37 -5.46
N TRP A 425 4.21 15.50 -4.80
CA TRP A 425 3.00 16.04 -5.42
C TRP A 425 2.98 17.56 -5.28
N ASP A 426 2.65 18.25 -6.37
CA ASP A 426 2.60 19.70 -6.44
C ASP A 426 1.35 20.32 -5.82
N PHE A 427 0.46 19.51 -5.26
CA PHE A 427 -0.81 19.92 -4.65
C PHE A 427 -1.87 20.47 -5.62
N HIS A 428 -1.68 20.33 -6.94
CA HIS A 428 -2.61 20.88 -7.95
C HIS A 428 -3.10 19.84 -8.95
N THR A 429 -2.33 18.78 -9.20
CA THR A 429 -2.73 17.70 -10.12
C THR A 429 -3.20 16.46 -9.36
N ASN A 430 -4.47 16.08 -9.42
CA ASN A 430 -4.91 14.82 -8.83
C ASN A 430 -4.61 13.63 -9.78
N HIS A 431 -4.02 12.55 -9.25
CA HIS A 431 -3.65 11.34 -10.01
C HIS A 431 -4.84 10.44 -10.35
N PHE A 432 -5.91 10.46 -9.54
CA PHE A 432 -7.02 9.50 -9.65
C PHE A 432 -8.32 10.15 -10.07
N ALA A 433 -8.57 11.37 -9.63
CA ALA A 433 -9.74 12.13 -10.00
C ALA A 433 -9.38 13.16 -11.09
N PRO A 434 -10.27 13.44 -12.06
CA PRO A 434 -10.14 14.59 -12.96
C PRO A 434 -10.35 15.94 -12.24
N ILE A 435 -10.24 15.95 -10.91
CA ILE A 435 -10.39 17.14 -10.08
C ILE A 435 -9.11 17.96 -10.25
N GLN A 436 -9.24 19.02 -11.03
CA GLN A 436 -8.20 20.03 -11.18
C GLN A 436 -8.43 21.12 -10.14
N PHE A 437 -7.35 21.55 -9.49
CA PHE A 437 -7.38 22.72 -8.62
C PHE A 437 -6.87 23.94 -9.36
N GLN A 438 -7.64 25.04 -9.29
CA GLN A 438 -7.28 26.33 -9.85
C GLN A 438 -6.84 27.27 -8.74
N CYS A 439 -5.66 27.87 -8.90
CA CYS A 439 -5.17 28.92 -8.00
C CYS A 439 -5.96 30.22 -8.24
N CYS A 440 -6.47 30.80 -7.16
CA CYS A 440 -7.06 32.13 -7.15
C CYS A 440 -6.01 33.19 -6.80
N SER A 441 -6.20 34.40 -7.32
CA SER A 441 -5.31 35.54 -7.03
C SER A 441 -5.63 36.22 -5.70
N LEU A 442 -6.88 36.07 -5.24
CA LEU A 442 -7.41 36.53 -3.96
C LEU A 442 -8.08 35.34 -3.26
N GLN A 443 -8.40 35.47 -1.96
CA GLN A 443 -9.21 34.45 -1.29
C GLN A 443 -10.57 34.35 -1.99
N THR A 444 -11.09 33.13 -2.12
CA THR A 444 -12.34 32.82 -2.83
C THR A 444 -13.53 33.64 -2.31
N VAL A 445 -13.57 33.92 -1.00
CA VAL A 445 -14.56 34.79 -0.34
C VAL A 445 -14.64 36.19 -0.98
N TYR A 446 -13.54 36.70 -1.54
CA TYR A 446 -13.49 38.00 -2.20
C TYR A 446 -13.75 37.94 -3.72
N GLU A 447 -13.79 36.74 -4.32
CA GLU A 447 -14.07 36.57 -5.76
C GLU A 447 -15.57 36.52 -6.10
N SER A 448 -16.47 36.59 -5.10
CA SER A 448 -17.93 36.51 -5.21
C SER A 448 -18.50 35.19 -5.78
N GLU A 449 -19.59 34.71 -5.18
CA GLU A 449 -20.38 33.54 -5.61
C GLU A 449 -21.08 33.71 -6.98
N TYR A 450 -20.95 34.88 -7.63
CA TYR A 450 -21.68 35.26 -8.84
C TYR A 450 -20.72 35.42 -10.03
N ASN A 451 -20.20 34.30 -10.52
CA ASN A 451 -19.74 34.24 -11.91
C ASN A 451 -20.97 34.04 -12.83
N ASP A 452 -21.81 35.08 -12.92
CA ASP A 452 -22.91 35.20 -13.92
C ASP A 452 -22.33 35.45 -15.33
N GLY A 453 -21.46 34.56 -15.79
CA GLY A 453 -20.91 34.57 -17.15
C GLY A 453 -19.99 35.75 -17.50
N ARG A 454 -19.46 36.48 -16.51
CA ARG A 454 -18.45 37.52 -16.73
C ARG A 454 -17.24 37.27 -15.83
N GLU A 455 -16.20 36.67 -16.40
CA GLU A 455 -14.87 36.63 -15.79
C GLU A 455 -14.42 38.07 -15.51
N ILE A 456 -14.40 38.46 -14.24
CA ILE A 456 -13.79 39.74 -13.85
C ILE A 456 -12.30 39.49 -13.75
N TYR A 457 -11.59 39.80 -14.84
CA TYR A 457 -10.12 39.87 -14.85
C TYR A 457 -9.68 41.09 -14.03
N PHE A 458 -9.41 40.88 -12.75
CA PHE A 458 -8.64 41.85 -11.99
C PHE A 458 -7.15 41.60 -12.26
N ASP A 459 -6.58 42.53 -13.03
CA ASP A 459 -5.16 42.77 -13.25
C ASP A 459 -4.35 41.62 -13.89
N THR A 460 -4.32 41.67 -15.22
CA THR A 460 -3.29 41.06 -16.07
C THR A 460 -1.89 41.59 -15.71
N SER A 461 -1.27 41.05 -14.67
CA SER A 461 0.17 40.86 -14.70
C SER A 461 0.42 39.52 -15.41
N SER A 462 1.12 39.56 -16.55
CA SER A 462 1.37 38.39 -17.43
C SER A 462 2.29 37.32 -16.82
N THR A 463 2.45 37.34 -15.50
CA THR A 463 3.18 36.37 -14.71
C THR A 463 2.32 36.07 -13.48
N GLN A 464 1.47 35.05 -13.56
CA GLN A 464 0.88 34.45 -12.36
C GLN A 464 2.06 34.12 -11.43
N ALA A 465 2.09 34.75 -10.26
CA ALA A 465 3.08 34.42 -9.24
C ALA A 465 2.98 32.90 -8.99
N PRO A 466 4.11 32.17 -8.92
CA PRO A 466 4.07 30.74 -8.69
C PRO A 466 3.33 30.46 -7.38
N CYS A 467 2.32 29.58 -7.43
CA CYS A 467 1.53 29.23 -6.26
C CYS A 467 2.43 28.81 -5.08
N GLN A 468 2.27 29.49 -3.95
CA GLN A 468 3.12 29.29 -2.77
C GLN A 468 2.91 27.92 -2.09
N TYR A 469 1.82 27.22 -2.39
CA TYR A 469 1.45 25.94 -1.77
C TYR A 469 1.95 24.71 -2.53
N ARG A 470 2.74 24.89 -3.61
CA ARG A 470 3.28 23.76 -4.39
C ARG A 470 4.14 22.77 -3.62
N GLN A 471 4.62 23.16 -2.45
CA GLN A 471 5.44 22.33 -1.55
C GLN A 471 4.68 21.95 -0.27
N LEU A 472 3.35 22.16 -0.22
CA LEU A 472 2.61 21.91 1.01
C LEU A 472 2.55 20.42 1.36
N PHE A 473 2.41 19.55 0.35
CA PHE A 473 2.23 18.11 0.53
C PHE A 473 3.30 17.46 1.44
N ILE A 474 4.57 17.79 1.24
CA ILE A 474 5.70 17.14 1.94
C ILE A 474 5.67 17.39 3.46
N HIS A 475 4.91 18.39 3.91
CA HIS A 475 4.80 18.76 5.31
C HIS A 475 3.56 18.17 5.98
N LEU A 476 2.56 17.76 5.21
CA LEU A 476 1.28 17.31 5.74
C LEU A 476 1.30 15.86 6.25
N ASP A 477 2.33 15.08 5.89
CA ASP A 477 2.57 13.72 6.36
C ASP A 477 2.42 13.58 7.88
N ILE A 478 3.14 14.43 8.62
CA ILE A 478 3.16 14.41 10.10
C ILE A 478 1.77 14.79 10.65
N CYS A 479 1.09 15.75 10.02
CA CYS A 479 -0.25 16.14 10.44
C CYS A 479 -1.25 14.99 10.30
N MET A 480 -1.18 14.25 9.18
CA MET A 480 -2.02 13.08 8.96
C MET A 480 -1.67 11.94 9.89
N VAL A 481 -0.39 11.76 10.22
CA VAL A 481 0.06 10.74 11.18
C VAL A 481 -0.50 11.03 12.55
N HIS A 482 -0.42 12.27 13.05
CA HIS A 482 -1.02 12.64 14.34
C HIS A 482 -2.53 12.43 14.38
N TYR A 483 -3.23 12.70 13.28
CA TYR A 483 -4.65 12.39 13.16
C TYR A 483 -4.91 10.87 13.25
N LEU A 484 -4.16 10.08 12.47
CA LEU A 484 -4.29 8.62 12.46
C LEU A 484 -3.86 7.98 13.80
N GLN A 485 -2.89 8.55 14.52
CA GLN A 485 -2.50 8.11 15.87
C GLN A 485 -3.69 8.14 16.83
N GLY A 486 -4.57 9.13 16.73
CA GLY A 486 -5.82 9.17 17.51
C GLY A 486 -6.73 7.97 17.24
N ILE A 487 -6.75 7.47 16.01
CA ILE A 487 -7.50 6.25 15.64
C ILE A 487 -6.73 5.01 16.15
N VAL A 488 -5.42 4.93 15.92
CA VAL A 488 -4.59 3.80 16.34
C VAL A 488 -4.59 3.61 17.86
N ASN A 489 -4.55 4.69 18.64
CA ASN A 489 -4.64 4.64 20.09
C ASN A 489 -5.95 3.96 20.55
N LYS A 490 -7.08 4.27 19.90
CA LYS A 490 -8.36 3.60 20.17
C LYS A 490 -8.31 2.11 19.82
N LEU A 491 -7.72 1.76 18.68
CA LEU A 491 -7.63 0.36 18.22
C LEU A 491 -6.79 -0.51 19.16
N VAL A 492 -5.74 0.06 19.76
CA VAL A 492 -4.81 -0.68 20.62
C VAL A 492 -5.13 -0.49 22.11
N ARG A 493 -6.16 0.30 22.43
CA ARG A 493 -6.54 0.68 23.80
C ARG A 493 -5.34 1.23 24.59
N LEU A 494 -4.46 1.95 23.90
CA LEU A 494 -3.36 2.66 24.51
C LEU A 494 -3.83 4.06 24.86
N ASP A 495 -4.53 4.18 25.99
CA ASP A 495 -4.76 5.48 26.64
C ASP A 495 -3.47 5.92 27.35
N ARG A 496 -2.39 6.10 26.60
CA ARG A 496 -1.16 6.75 27.08
C ARG A 496 -1.06 8.13 26.45
N GLY A 497 -1.80 9.09 27.02
CA GLY A 497 -1.27 10.44 27.09
C GLY A 497 -0.04 10.40 28.00
N ASN A 498 1.16 10.50 27.42
CA ASN A 498 2.42 10.73 28.15
C ASN A 498 2.54 10.06 29.54
N ALA A 499 2.66 8.74 29.58
CA ALA A 499 2.92 7.96 30.80
C ALA A 499 4.26 8.29 31.51
N GLU A 500 5.02 9.27 31.02
CA GLU A 500 6.20 9.83 31.70
C GLU A 500 5.87 11.10 32.53
N SER A 501 4.62 11.57 32.56
CA SER A 501 4.29 12.90 33.15
C SER A 501 3.26 12.95 34.28
N PHE A 502 2.63 11.82 34.66
CA PHE A 502 1.71 11.80 35.80
C PHE A 502 2.04 10.65 36.76
N GLU A 503 2.14 10.99 38.05
CA GLU A 503 2.27 10.02 39.14
C GLU A 503 1.06 9.08 39.12
N ILE A 504 1.35 7.79 38.99
CA ILE A 504 0.35 6.71 39.00
C ILE A 504 -0.29 6.70 40.40
N THR A 505 -1.53 7.17 40.51
CA THR A 505 -2.38 6.87 41.66
C THR A 505 -2.95 5.47 41.51
N ASP A 506 -2.82 4.65 42.56
CA ASP A 506 -3.30 3.27 42.64
C ASP A 506 -4.75 3.13 42.10
N GLY A 507 -4.90 2.58 40.90
CA GLY A 507 -6.22 2.32 40.31
C GLY A 507 -6.27 2.10 38.80
N ASP A 508 -5.31 2.61 38.02
CA ASP A 508 -5.31 2.42 36.56
C ASP A 508 -4.71 1.07 36.16
N ILE A 509 -5.55 0.05 36.25
CA ILE A 509 -5.28 -1.30 35.74
C ILE A 509 -5.67 -1.31 34.26
N ASN A 510 -4.74 -0.99 33.38
CA ASN A 510 -4.77 -1.49 32.00
C ASN A 510 -3.34 -1.54 31.41
N ASP A 511 -2.51 -2.37 32.03
CA ASP A 511 -1.12 -2.63 31.63
C ASP A 511 -1.01 -3.55 30.39
N GLY A 512 -1.74 -3.25 29.31
CA GLY A 512 -1.45 -3.84 27.98
C GLY A 512 -1.46 -5.38 27.89
N ASP A 513 -2.17 -6.06 28.81
CA ASP A 513 -2.22 -7.52 28.89
C ASP A 513 -3.04 -8.16 27.76
N GLU A 514 -3.78 -7.37 26.96
CA GLU A 514 -4.50 -7.91 25.81
C GLU A 514 -3.49 -8.35 24.71
N PRO A 515 -3.62 -9.59 24.19
CA PRO A 515 -2.78 -10.07 23.11
C PRO A 515 -3.11 -9.32 21.82
N ILE A 516 -2.14 -8.57 21.30
CA ILE A 516 -2.21 -7.99 19.97
C ILE A 516 -1.63 -9.00 18.98
N ASN A 517 -2.48 -9.59 18.14
CA ASN A 517 -2.01 -10.41 17.02
C ASN A 517 -1.68 -9.55 15.80
N LEU A 518 -1.99 -8.26 15.80
CA LEU A 518 -1.65 -7.34 14.73
C LEU A 518 -0.14 -7.00 14.75
N GLN A 519 0.57 -7.26 13.65
CA GLN A 519 1.99 -6.92 13.52
C GLN A 519 2.18 -5.52 12.93
N ASN A 520 1.42 -5.22 11.87
CA ASN A 520 1.46 -3.93 11.21
C ASN A 520 0.05 -3.53 10.76
N LEU A 521 -0.24 -2.25 10.84
CA LEU A 521 -1.41 -1.61 10.27
C LEU A 521 -0.95 -0.64 9.19
N TYR A 522 -1.49 -0.81 7.99
CA TYR A 522 -1.23 0.06 6.85
C TYR A 522 -2.51 0.82 6.50
N VAL A 523 -2.50 2.14 6.57
CA VAL A 523 -3.64 3.02 6.24
C VAL A 523 -3.22 4.00 5.16
N SER A 524 -3.72 3.85 3.93
CA SER A 524 -3.56 4.82 2.83
C SER A 524 -2.17 5.43 2.64
N GLY A 525 -1.10 4.66 2.84
CA GLY A 525 0.30 5.11 2.71
C GLY A 525 1.05 5.19 4.05
N PHE A 526 0.33 5.16 5.17
CA PHE A 526 0.89 5.22 6.51
C PHE A 526 1.04 3.82 7.12
N ARG A 527 2.21 3.54 7.71
CA ARG A 527 2.49 2.26 8.38
C ARG A 527 2.69 2.49 9.87
N PHE A 528 1.97 1.69 10.66
CA PHE A 528 2.13 1.55 12.10
C PHE A 528 2.60 0.13 12.38
N ALA A 529 3.72 -0.03 13.08
CA ALA A 529 4.25 -1.32 13.52
C ALA A 529 3.96 -1.49 15.01
N PHE A 530 3.44 -2.65 15.41
CA PHE A 530 3.10 -2.96 16.80
C PHE A 530 4.09 -3.96 17.38
N ASP A 531 4.47 -3.77 18.63
CA ASP A 531 5.33 -4.68 19.36
C ASP A 531 5.08 -4.58 20.88
N LYS A 532 5.79 -5.40 21.67
CA LYS A 532 5.74 -5.38 23.13
C LYS A 532 7.08 -4.99 23.73
N GLU A 533 7.06 -4.13 24.73
CA GLU A 533 8.22 -3.85 25.56
C GLU A 533 8.59 -5.07 26.41
N MET A 534 9.80 -5.09 26.98
CA MET A 534 10.29 -6.22 27.79
C MET A 534 9.42 -6.52 29.02
N ASN A 535 8.68 -5.51 29.51
CA ASN A 535 7.71 -5.63 30.60
C ASN A 535 6.33 -6.14 30.15
N GLY A 536 6.15 -6.43 28.86
CA GLY A 536 4.88 -6.91 28.29
C GLY A 536 3.94 -5.82 27.76
N THR A 537 4.26 -4.54 28.01
CA THR A 537 3.44 -3.40 27.58
C THR A 537 3.41 -3.30 26.05
N ASN A 538 2.21 -3.20 25.48
CA ASN A 538 2.03 -2.96 24.05
C ASN A 538 2.48 -1.54 23.66
N PHE A 539 3.19 -1.41 22.54
CA PHE A 539 3.52 -0.12 21.95
C PHE A 539 3.43 -0.18 20.42
N TYR A 540 3.43 0.98 19.79
CA TYR A 540 3.51 1.06 18.33
C TYR A 540 4.39 2.22 17.88
N GLU A 541 4.88 2.12 16.66
CA GLU A 541 5.64 3.18 16.00
C GLU A 541 5.05 3.47 14.63
N SER A 542 5.00 4.75 14.29
CA SER A 542 4.71 5.19 12.94
C SER A 542 6.00 5.38 12.17
N TYR A 543 5.96 5.14 10.85
CA TYR A 543 7.12 5.37 9.99
C TYR A 543 7.54 6.86 9.87
N TYR A 544 6.67 7.78 10.28
CA TYR A 544 6.68 9.19 9.83
C TYR A 544 6.90 10.20 10.95
N ASP A 545 6.58 9.82 12.19
CA ASP A 545 6.78 10.60 13.42
C ASP A 545 8.12 10.24 14.06
#